data_AF-A0A6M0T4M3-F1
#
_entry.id   AF-A0A6M0T4M3-F1
#
_cell.length_a   1.000
_cell.length_b   1.000
_cell.length_c   1.000
_cell.angle_alpha   90.00
_cell.angle_beta   90.00
_cell.angle_gamma   90.00
#
_symmetry.space_group_name_H-M   'P 1'
#
loop_
_entity.id
_entity.type
_entity.pdbx_description
1 polymer ?
#
loop_
_entity_poly.entity_id
_entity_poly.type
_entity_poly.pdbx_seq_one_letter_code
_entity_poly.pdbx_strand_id
1 'polypeptide(L)'
;MCEIFSISLIFEVSQYVFGIGASDITDIITNTIGGIVGVGIYMVIKKVFKNDIKAKNFITICSIVIMIPVSTILILLFIYN
;
A
#
# COMPACT_ATOMS: atom_id res chain seq x y z
N MET A 1 1.14 -7.35 -10.72
CA MET A 1 0.59 -6.25 -11.55
C MET A 1 -0.89 -6.44 -11.78
N CYS A 2 -1.33 -7.50 -12.48
CA CYS A 2 -2.77 -7.83 -12.59
C CYS A 2 -3.46 -7.90 -11.23
N GLU A 3 -2.82 -8.53 -10.24
CA GLU A 3 -3.37 -8.66 -8.88
C GLU A 3 -3.62 -7.32 -8.18
N ILE A 4 -2.74 -6.33 -8.39
CA ILE A 4 -2.83 -5.01 -7.72
C ILE A 4 -4.03 -4.23 -8.27
N PHE A 5 -4.21 -4.27 -9.59
CA PHE A 5 -5.35 -3.67 -10.27
C PHE A 5 -6.66 -4.37 -9.87
N SER A 6 -6.70 -5.71 -9.88
CA SER A 6 -7.88 -6.48 -9.51
C SER A 6 -8.30 -6.23 -8.06
N ILE A 7 -7.34 -6.16 -7.12
CA ILE A 7 -7.64 -5.85 -5.71
C ILE A 7 -8.23 -4.45 -5.59
N SER A 8 -7.63 -3.44 -6.23
CA SER A 8 -8.15 -2.07 -6.17
C SER A 8 -9.54 -1.94 -6.81
N LEU A 9 -9.80 -2.68 -7.89
CA LEU A 9 -11.10 -2.72 -8.56
C LEU A 9 -12.16 -3.40 -7.68
N ILE A 10 -11.82 -4.47 -6.97
CA ILE A 10 -12.75 -5.15 -6.03
C ILE A 10 -13.10 -4.21 -4.86
N PHE A 11 -12.13 -3.49 -4.31
CA PHE A 11 -12.39 -2.51 -3.25
C PHE A 11 -13.33 -1.42 -3.72
N GLU A 12 -13.08 -0.85 -4.89
CA GLU A 12 -13.92 0.22 -5.45
C GLU A 12 -15.34 -0.25 -5.78
N VAL A 13 -15.47 -1.43 -6.40
CA VAL A 13 -16.80 -2.03 -6.66
C VAL A 13 -17.52 -2.33 -5.35
N SER A 14 -16.81 -2.76 -4.31
CA SER A 14 -17.42 -2.98 -3.00
C SER A 14 -17.87 -1.66 -2.36
N GLN A 15 -17.07 -0.59 -2.45
CA GLN A 15 -17.44 0.73 -1.94
C GLN A 15 -18.67 1.28 -2.67
N TYR A 16 -18.73 1.12 -3.99
CA TYR A 16 -19.90 1.47 -4.80
C TYR A 16 -21.15 0.67 -4.41
N VAL A 17 -21.03 -0.66 -4.28
CA VAL A 17 -22.16 -1.56 -4.00
C VAL A 17 -22.71 -1.36 -2.58
N PHE A 18 -21.83 -1.19 -1.59
CA PHE A 18 -22.23 -1.06 -0.19
C PHE A 18 -22.51 0.40 0.23
N GLY A 19 -22.26 1.39 -0.65
CA GLY A 19 -22.52 2.81 -0.37
C GLY A 19 -21.74 3.37 0.83
N ILE A 20 -20.69 2.65 1.26
CA ILE A 20 -19.83 2.95 2.40
C ILE A 20 -18.83 4.09 2.11
N GLY A 21 -18.70 4.51 0.85
CA GLY A 21 -17.84 5.62 0.42
C GLY A 21 -18.14 6.06 -1.01
N ALA A 22 -17.48 7.14 -1.46
CA ALA A 22 -17.49 7.53 -2.87
C ALA A 22 -16.61 6.56 -3.66
N SER A 23 -17.07 6.15 -4.85
CA SER A 23 -16.26 5.32 -5.73
C SER A 23 -15.45 6.20 -6.67
N ASP A 24 -14.13 6.16 -6.56
CA ASP A 24 -13.22 7.09 -7.24
C ASP A 24 -12.18 6.34 -8.08
N ILE A 25 -12.29 6.46 -9.41
CA ILE A 25 -11.35 5.85 -10.39
C ILE A 25 -9.88 6.22 -10.11
N THR A 26 -9.64 7.36 -9.45
CA THR A 26 -8.31 7.79 -9.03
C THR A 26 -7.64 6.82 -8.07
N ASP A 27 -8.40 6.08 -7.26
CA ASP A 27 -7.85 5.14 -6.28
C ASP A 27 -7.31 3.88 -6.99
N ILE A 28 -7.99 3.42 -8.03
CA ILE A 28 -7.50 2.33 -8.90
C ILE A 28 -6.19 2.72 -9.58
N ILE A 29 -6.12 3.94 -10.12
CA ILE A 29 -4.93 4.46 -10.80
C ILE A 29 -3.78 4.60 -9.81
N THR A 30 -4.04 5.22 -8.65
CA THR A 30 -3.02 5.50 -7.63
C THR A 30 -2.48 4.22 -7.01
N ASN A 31 -3.34 3.23 -6.69
CA ASN A 31 -2.89 1.93 -6.19
C ASN A 31 -2.10 1.15 -7.23
N THR A 32 -2.50 1.21 -8.51
CA THR A 32 -1.77 0.54 -9.58
C THR A 32 -0.39 1.15 -9.77
N ILE A 33 -0.29 2.48 -9.87
CA ILE A 33 0.99 3.20 -10.01
C ILE A 33 1.87 3.01 -8.78
N GLY A 34 1.30 3.16 -7.57
CA GLY A 34 2.01 2.94 -6.32
C GLY A 34 2.58 1.52 -6.21
N GLY A 35 1.82 0.52 -6.66
CA GLY A 35 2.27 -0.86 -6.76
C GLY A 35 3.45 -1.06 -7.71
N ILE A 36 3.41 -0.44 -8.91
CA ILE A 36 4.52 -0.46 -9.88
C ILE A 36 5.78 0.16 -9.28
N VAL A 37 5.63 1.35 -8.69
CA VAL A 37 6.72 2.09 -8.07
C VAL A 37 7.32 1.28 -6.91
N GLY A 38 6.49 0.66 -6.06
CA GLY A 38 6.94 -0.18 -4.96
C GLY A 38 7.77 -1.38 -5.43
N VAL A 39 7.34 -2.08 -6.49
CA VAL A 39 8.10 -3.18 -7.09
C VAL A 39 9.43 -2.67 -7.68
N GLY A 40 9.40 -1.52 -8.36
CA GLY A 40 10.62 -0.88 -8.88
C GLY A 40 11.64 -0.57 -7.78
N ILE A 41 11.18 0.01 -6.66
CA ILE A 41 12.01 0.30 -5.48
C ILE A 41 12.58 -1.00 -4.90
N TYR A 42 11.78 -2.05 -4.75
CA TYR A 42 12.24 -3.36 -4.29
C TYR A 42 13.37 -3.91 -5.16
N MET A 43 13.23 -3.82 -6.49
CA MET A 43 14.27 -4.27 -7.44
C MET A 43 15.57 -3.49 -7.29
N VAL A 44 15.50 -2.17 -7.11
CA VAL A 44 16.69 -1.32 -6.88
C VAL A 44 17.37 -1.69 -5.57
N ILE A 45 16.62 -1.82 -4.46
CA ILE A 45 17.16 -2.20 -3.15
C ILE A 45 17.82 -3.59 -3.23
N LYS A 46 17.15 -4.55 -3.88
CA LYS A 46 17.72 -5.89 -4.10
C LYS A 46 19.04 -5.83 -4.87
N LYS A 47 19.14 -4.97 -5.88
CA LYS A 47 20.38 -4.79 -6.67
C LYS A 47 21.51 -4.15 -5.86
N VAL A 48 21.19 -3.22 -4.95
CA VAL A 48 22.16 -2.57 -4.06
C VAL A 48 22.68 -3.54 -3.00
N PHE A 49 21.80 -4.25 -2.32
CA PHE A 49 22.19 -5.15 -1.22
C PHE A 49 22.78 -6.49 -1.70
N LYS A 50 22.53 -6.89 -2.96
CA LYS A 50 22.93 -8.19 -3.56
C LYS A 50 22.60 -9.42 -2.71
N ASN A 51 21.69 -9.26 -1.76
CA ASN A 51 21.30 -10.26 -0.78
C ASN A 51 19.82 -10.04 -0.45
N ASP A 52 19.00 -11.00 -0.84
CA ASP A 52 17.55 -10.96 -0.67
C ASP A 52 17.13 -10.82 0.80
N ILE A 53 17.84 -11.45 1.73
CA ILE A 53 17.51 -11.41 3.17
C ILE A 53 17.75 -10.00 3.72
N LYS A 54 18.86 -9.37 3.36
CA LYS A 54 19.17 -8.00 3.79
C LYS A 54 18.21 -6.98 3.19
N ALA A 55 17.87 -7.13 1.91
CA ALA A 55 16.90 -6.27 1.24
C ALA A 55 15.52 -6.38 1.89
N LYS A 56 15.04 -7.60 2.17
CA LYS A 56 13.77 -7.82 2.85
C LYS A 56 13.77 -7.25 4.27
N ASN A 57 14.81 -7.49 5.07
CA ASN A 57 14.91 -6.93 6.41
C ASN A 57 14.91 -5.39 6.40
N PHE A 58 15.63 -4.77 5.47
CA PHE A 58 15.65 -3.32 5.33
C PHE A 58 14.25 -2.77 5.05
N ILE A 59 13.55 -3.36 4.08
CA ILE A 59 12.18 -2.95 3.73
C ILE A 59 11.22 -3.17 4.89
N THR A 60 11.30 -4.31 5.59
CA THR A 60 10.47 -4.58 6.77
C THR A 60 10.67 -3.52 7.86
N ILE A 61 11.91 -3.14 8.15
CA ILE A 61 12.21 -2.09 9.14
C ILE A 61 11.61 -0.76 8.69
N CYS A 62 11.82 -0.35 7.44
CA CYS A 62 11.23 0.87 6.89
C CYS A 62 9.70 0.85 6.98
N SER A 63 9.06 -0.27 6.62
CA SER A 63 7.62 -0.43 6.69
C SER A 63 7.09 -0.31 8.11
N ILE A 64 7.75 -0.90 9.10
CA ILE A 64 7.34 -0.80 10.52
C ILE A 64 7.44 0.64 11.01
N VAL A 65 8.54 1.34 10.67
CA VAL A 65 8.76 2.74 11.07
C VAL A 65 7.66 3.65 10.53
N ILE A 66 7.16 3.40 9.32
CA ILE A 66 6.06 4.17 8.72
C ILE A 66 4.70 3.72 9.27
N MET A 67 4.50 2.43 9.53
CA MET A 67 3.21 1.90 10.00
C MET A 67 2.87 2.39 11.41
N ILE A 68 3.84 2.54 12.31
CA ILE A 68 3.61 3.01 13.70
C ILE A 68 2.91 4.38 13.73
N PRO A 69 3.42 5.45 13.10
CA PRO A 69 2.75 6.76 13.11
C PRO A 69 1.39 6.74 12.39
N VAL A 70 1.27 6.02 11.26
CA VAL A 70 -0.01 5.94 10.53
C VAL A 70 -1.08 5.23 11.38
N SER A 71 -0.74 4.09 11.97
CA SER A 71 -1.67 3.32 12.81
C SER A 71 -2.06 4.08 14.07
N THR A 72 -1.12 4.76 14.72
CA THR A 72 -1.42 5.60 15.91
C THR A 72 -2.35 6.76 15.57
N ILE A 73 -2.15 7.46 14.45
CA ILE A 73 -3.06 8.53 14.00
C ILE A 73 -4.46 7.98 13.75
N LEU A 74 -4.59 6.84 13.05
CA LEU A 74 -5.89 6.23 12.77
C LEU A 74 -6.63 5.82 14.05
N ILE A 75 -5.93 5.24 15.02
CA ILE A 75 -6.52 4.84 16.31
C ILE A 75 -7.00 6.09 17.08
N LEU A 76 -6.19 7.15 17.13
CA LEU A 76 -6.59 8.40 17.79
C LEU A 76 -7.81 9.03 17.12
N LEU A 77 -7.86 9.04 15.79
CA LEU A 77 -9.01 9.55 15.03
C LEU A 77 -10.28 8.75 15.34
N PHE A 78 -10.18 7.43 15.40
CA PHE A 78 -11.30 6.55 15.73
C PHE A 78 -11.81 6.73 17.16
N ILE A 79 -10.92 7.01 18.12
CA ILE A 79 -11.34 7.30 19.52
C ILE A 79 -12.01 8.67 19.62
N TYR A 80 -11.55 9.64 18.83
CA TYR A 80 -12.06 11.01 18.86
C TYR A 80 -13.44 11.15 18.19
N ASN A 81 -13.68 10.40 17.11
CA ASN A 81 -14.93 10.43 16.34
C ASN A 81 -15.99 9.49 16.90
#